data_AF-A0A2V9IBQ0-F1
#
_entry.id   AF-A0A2V9IBQ0-F1
#
_cell.length_a   1.000
_cell.length_b   1.000
_cell.length_c   1.000
_cell.angle_alpha   90.00
_cell.angle_beta   90.00
_cell.angle_gamma   90.00
#
_symmetry.space_group_name_H-M   'P 1'
#
loop_
_entity.id
_entity.type
_entity.pdbx_description
1 polymer ?
#
loop_
_entity_poly.entity_id
_entity_poly.type
_entity_poly.pdbx_seq_one_letter_code
_entity_poly.pdbx_strand_id
1 'polypeptide(L)'
;CIIIETEKRGKDEPEIFASDGTPIKLRTYVFDIDMTKCCYCALCTFPCPTYCLVMTKEYEYSVYDKKDHIYHFAVDEPRLVKAAPQHGAPKA
;
A
#
# COMPACT_ATOMS: atom_id res chain seq x y z
N CYS A 1 0.69 -7.42 12.68
CA CYS A 1 -0.28 -6.31 12.62
C CYS A 1 -0.80 -6.06 11.22
N ILE A 2 -0.01 -6.26 10.16
CA ILE A 2 -0.44 -6.06 8.77
C ILE A 2 -0.92 -7.38 8.16
N ILE A 3 -2.03 -7.33 7.42
CA ILE A 3 -2.58 -8.43 6.61
C ILE A 3 -2.60 -7.95 5.16
N ILE A 4 -2.01 -8.72 4.25
CA ILE A 4 -1.98 -8.40 2.82
C ILE A 4 -2.33 -9.66 2.05
N GLU A 5 -3.35 -9.57 1.20
CA GLU A 5 -3.72 -10.63 0.27
C GLU A 5 -3.70 -10.09 -1.16
N THR A 6 -3.13 -10.88 -2.06
CA THR A 6 -2.90 -10.47 -3.44
C THR A 6 -3.25 -11.58 -4.42
N GLU A 7 -3.66 -11.19 -5.61
CA GLU A 7 -3.83 -12.08 -6.75
C GLU A 7 -3.05 -11.55 -7.97
N LYS A 8 -2.74 -12.44 -8.92
CA LYS A 8 -2.11 -12.03 -10.17
C LYS A 8 -3.14 -11.33 -11.05
N ARG A 9 -2.76 -10.19 -11.63
CA ARG A 9 -3.61 -9.51 -12.61
C ARG A 9 -3.78 -10.35 -13.88
N GLY A 10 -4.97 -10.29 -14.47
CA GLY A 10 -5.27 -10.93 -15.75
C GLY A 10 -4.42 -10.35 -16.88
N LYS A 11 -4.12 -11.18 -17.89
CA LYS A 11 -3.36 -10.74 -19.08
C LYS A 11 -4.13 -9.75 -19.94
N ASP A 12 -5.46 -9.81 -19.90
CA ASP A 12 -6.38 -8.97 -20.69
C ASP A 12 -6.71 -7.65 -19.98
N GLU A 13 -6.24 -7.45 -18.75
CA GLU A 13 -6.41 -6.19 -18.03
C GLU A 13 -5.40 -5.13 -18.50
N PRO A 14 -5.78 -3.83 -18.49
CA PRO A 14 -4.86 -2.77 -18.85
C PRO A 14 -3.64 -2.74 -17.92
N GLU A 15 -2.45 -2.57 -18.48
CA GLU A 15 -1.23 -2.40 -17.71
C GLU A 15 -1.32 -1.12 -16.87
N ILE A 16 -1.02 -1.25 -15.58
CA ILE A 16 -0.92 -0.12 -14.66
C ILE A 16 0.50 -0.08 -14.13
N PHE A 17 0.99 1.12 -13.87
CA PHE A 17 2.36 1.36 -13.47
C PHE A 17 2.39 2.02 -12.09
N ALA A 18 3.37 1.62 -11.29
CA ALA A 18 3.67 2.30 -10.04
C ALA A 18 4.30 3.68 -10.33
N SER A 19 4.45 4.49 -9.28
CA SER A 19 4.99 5.86 -9.39
C SER A 19 6.40 5.93 -9.98
N ASP A 20 7.16 4.83 -9.89
CA ASP A 20 8.50 4.65 -10.42
C ASP A 20 8.53 4.06 -11.85
N GLY A 21 7.37 3.79 -12.46
CA GLY A 21 7.25 3.18 -13.78
C GLY A 21 7.32 1.64 -13.77
N THR A 22 7.42 0.99 -12.62
CA THR A 22 7.41 -0.48 -12.54
C THR A 22 6.00 -1.00 -12.83
N PRO A 23 5.82 -2.01 -13.71
CA PRO A 23 4.50 -2.58 -13.98
C PRO A 23 3.94 -3.30 -12.75
N ILE A 24 2.71 -2.97 -12.36
CA ILE A 24 2.03 -3.62 -11.24
C ILE A 24 1.39 -4.91 -11.74
N LYS A 25 1.95 -6.05 -11.31
CA LYS A 25 1.51 -7.40 -11.72
C LYS A 25 0.56 -8.07 -10.73
N LEU A 26 0.49 -7.56 -9.50
CA LEU A 26 -0.34 -8.09 -8.43
C LEU A 26 -1.45 -7.09 -8.11
N ARG A 27 -2.67 -7.59 -7.98
CA ARG A 27 -3.81 -6.85 -7.44
C ARG A 27 -3.89 -7.17 -5.95
N THR A 28 -3.80 -6.15 -5.11
CA THR A 28 -3.97 -6.28 -3.66
C THR A 28 -5.43 -6.00 -3.32
N TYR A 29 -6.15 -7.02 -2.87
CA TYR A 29 -7.57 -6.91 -2.52
C TYR A 29 -7.80 -6.86 -1.00
N VAL A 30 -6.83 -7.30 -0.19
CA VAL A 30 -6.79 -7.02 1.25
C VAL A 30 -5.49 -6.31 1.57
N PHE A 31 -5.61 -5.19 2.26
CA PHE A 31 -4.47 -4.51 2.88
C PHE A 31 -4.96 -3.86 4.16
N ASP A 32 -4.90 -4.63 5.24
CA ASP A 32 -5.45 -4.25 6.52
C ASP A 32 -4.34 -4.08 7.55
N ILE A 33 -4.46 -3.05 8.38
CA ILE A 33 -3.60 -2.85 9.55
C ILE A 33 -4.47 -2.95 10.80
N ASP A 34 -4.27 -4.02 11.55
CA ASP A 34 -4.90 -4.22 12.85
C ASP A 34 -4.09 -3.46 13.91
N MET A 35 -4.58 -2.27 14.27
CA MET A 35 -3.93 -1.40 15.25
C MET A 35 -4.01 -1.97 16.67
N THR A 36 -4.93 -2.90 16.95
CA THR A 36 -4.99 -3.60 18.24
C THR A 36 -3.87 -4.63 18.41
N LYS A 37 -3.26 -5.07 17.32
CA LYS A 37 -2.08 -5.94 17.30
C LYS A 37 -0.78 -5.19 16.99
N CYS A 38 -0.84 -3.89 16.71
CA CYS A 38 0.33 -3.08 16.38
C CYS A 38 1.09 -2.69 17.65
N CYS A 39 2.39 -2.99 17.70
CA CYS A 39 3.25 -2.60 18.82
C CYS A 39 3.95 -1.25 18.59
N TYR A 40 3.57 -0.49 17.55
CA TYR A 40 4.16 0.82 17.20
C TYR A 40 5.70 0.80 17.04
N CYS A 41 6.26 -0.35 16.64
CA CYS A 41 7.70 -0.57 16.56
C CYS A 41 8.39 -0.01 15.29
N ALA A 42 7.63 0.56 14.36
CA ALA A 42 8.11 1.03 13.05
C ALA A 42 8.80 0.00 12.15
N LEU A 43 8.78 -1.30 12.48
CA LEU A 43 9.44 -2.33 11.67
C LEU A 43 8.82 -2.53 10.27
N CYS A 44 7.62 -2.01 10.01
CA CYS A 44 6.99 -2.07 8.70
C CYS A 44 7.42 -0.96 7.74
N THR A 45 7.96 0.16 8.23
CA THR A 45 8.35 1.31 7.37
C THR A 45 9.70 1.05 6.70
N PHE A 46 10.63 0.44 7.42
CA PHE A 46 11.97 0.13 6.93
C PHE A 46 12.03 -0.84 5.74
N PRO A 47 11.35 -2.01 5.76
CA PRO A 47 11.40 -2.97 4.67
C PRO A 47 10.48 -2.59 3.49
N CYS A 48 9.70 -1.51 3.60
CA CYS A 48 8.78 -1.11 2.54
C CYS A 48 9.57 -0.61 1.32
N PRO A 49 9.57 -1.35 0.19
CA PRO A 49 10.43 -1.02 -0.95
C PRO A 49 10.04 0.28 -1.66
N THR A 50 8.76 0.66 -1.55
CA THR A 50 8.19 1.86 -2.16
C THR A 50 8.05 3.01 -1.17
N TYR A 51 8.48 2.82 0.08
CA TYR A 51 8.37 3.81 1.16
C TYR A 51 6.96 4.37 1.35
N CYS A 52 5.92 3.58 1.06
CA CYS A 52 4.53 4.02 1.15
C CYS A 52 3.97 3.95 2.59
N LEU A 53 4.61 3.18 3.46
CA LEU A 53 4.24 3.06 4.87
C LEU A 53 5.08 4.03 5.71
N VAL A 54 4.39 4.91 6.41
CA VAL A 54 4.99 5.88 7.34
C VAL A 54 4.27 5.84 8.69
N MET A 55 5.02 6.03 9.77
CA MET A 55 4.43 6.28 11.08
C MET A 55 4.29 7.79 11.27
N THR A 56 3.06 8.25 11.52
CA THR A 56 2.78 9.65 11.82
C THR A 56 2.99 9.95 13.30
N LYS A 57 2.92 11.23 13.67
CA LYS A 57 2.94 11.68 15.07
C LYS A 57 1.53 11.80 15.66
N GLU A 58 0.51 11.42 14.91
CA GLU A 58 -0.87 11.42 15.40
C GLU A 58 -1.02 10.27 16.39
N TYR A 59 -1.71 10.51 17.50
CA TYR A 59 -1.94 9.53 18.58
C TYR A 59 -3.38 9.52 19.09
N GLU A 60 -4.22 10.47 18.65
CA GLU A 60 -5.61 10.63 19.09
C GLU A 60 -6.58 9.97 18.11
N TYR A 61 -6.60 8.63 18.08
CA TYR A 61 -7.48 7.84 17.20
C TYR A 61 -8.12 6.67 17.95
N SER A 62 -8.44 6.89 19.23
CA SER A 62 -9.18 5.89 20.01
C SER A 62 -10.55 5.64 19.41
N VAL A 63 -10.98 4.38 19.44
CA VAL A 63 -12.28 3.92 18.96
C VAL A 63 -13.02 3.17 20.07
N TYR A 64 -14.35 3.11 19.96
CA TYR A 64 -15.20 2.45 20.97
C TYR A 64 -15.27 0.94 20.79
N ASP A 65 -15.40 0.44 19.55
CA ASP A 65 -15.34 -0.98 19.24
C ASP A 65 -13.94 -1.35 18.72
N LYS A 66 -13.43 -2.51 19.15
CA LYS A 66 -12.17 -3.06 18.68
C LYS A 66 -12.14 -3.22 17.14
N LYS A 67 -13.28 -3.57 16.54
CA LYS A 67 -13.41 -3.79 15.09
C LYS A 67 -13.13 -2.52 14.29
N ASP A 68 -13.44 -1.36 14.85
CA ASP A 68 -13.22 -0.07 14.21
C ASP A 68 -11.73 0.33 14.24
N HIS A 69 -10.89 -0.42 14.96
CA HIS A 69 -9.45 -0.20 15.04
C HIS A 69 -8.66 -1.04 14.00
N ILE A 70 -9.35 -1.55 12.99
CA ILE A 70 -8.76 -2.21 11.83
C ILE A 70 -8.86 -1.23 10.65
N TYR A 71 -7.70 -0.84 10.11
CA TYR A 71 -7.65 0.12 9.01
C TYR A 71 -7.54 -0.62 7.68
N HIS A 72 -8.46 -0.32 6.77
CA HIS A 72 -8.57 -0.94 5.45
C HIS A 72 -8.01 0.01 4.37
N PHE A 73 -6.97 -0.43 3.66
CA PHE A 73 -6.27 0.37 2.64
C PHE A 73 -6.42 -0.17 1.21
N ALA A 74 -6.88 -1.41 1.04
CA ALA A 74 -7.10 -1.96 -0.30
C ALA A 74 -8.17 -1.16 -1.05
N VAL A 75 -7.96 -1.01 -2.36
CA VAL A 75 -8.88 -0.33 -3.28
C VAL A 75 -9.07 -1.21 -4.50
N ASP A 76 -10.32 -1.34 -4.95
CA ASP A 76 -10.64 -2.15 -6.14
C ASP A 76 -10.04 -1.55 -7.42
N GLU A 77 -10.04 -0.21 -7.49
CA GLU A 77 -9.51 0.56 -8.60
C GLU A 77 -8.21 1.29 -8.19
N PRO A 78 -7.12 1.12 -8.97
CA PRO A 78 -5.85 1.79 -8.68
C PRO A 78 -5.98 3.30 -8.87
N ARG A 79 -5.74 4.08 -7.80
CA ARG A 79 -5.87 5.54 -7.81
C ARG A 79 -4.81 6.28 -8.65
N LEU A 80 -3.70 5.62 -9.00
CA LEU A 80 -2.63 6.19 -9.83
C LEU A 80 -2.63 5.52 -11.20
N VAL A 81 -3.54 5.97 -12.08
CA VAL A 81 -3.48 5.68 -13.51
C VAL A 81 -2.66 6.79 -14.18
N LYS A 82 -1.34 6.81 -13.98
CA LYS A 82 -0.51 7.61 -14.87
C LYS A 82 -0.25 6.81 -16.13
N ALA A 83 -0.61 7.35 -17.28
CA ALA A 83 0.01 6.95 -18.54
C ALA A 83 1.52 7.08 -18.38
N ALA A 84 2.27 6.10 -18.89
CA ALA A 84 3.71 5.96 -18.71
C ALA A 84 4.44 7.31 -18.80
N PRO A 85 5.29 7.69 -17.83
CA PRO A 85 6.20 8.79 -18.06
C PRO A 85 7.21 8.37 -19.12
N GLN A 86 7.15 9.02 -20.30
CA GLN A 86 8.20 8.97 -21.29
C GLN A 86 9.53 9.48 -20.69
N HIS A 87 10.49 8.55 -20.54
CA HIS A 87 11.95 8.72 -20.50
C HIS A 87 12.59 9.62 -19.43
N GLY A 88 13.40 8.97 -18.56
CA GLY A 88 14.81 9.32 -18.33
C GLY A 88 15.16 10.41 -17.32
N ALA A 89 15.93 10.05 -16.28
CA ALA A 89 16.98 10.86 -15.63
C ALA A 89 17.66 10.08 -14.50
N PRO A 90 18.82 10.54 -13.98
CA PRO A 90 20.17 10.43 -14.52
C PRO A 90 20.94 9.25 -13.88
N LYS A 91 21.99 8.76 -14.56
CA LYS A 91 23.05 8.02 -13.87
C LYS A 91 23.77 8.98 -12.93
N ALA A 92 23.91 8.59 -11.67
CA ALA A 92 24.93 9.07 -10.75
C ALA A 92 25.63 7.84 -10.17
#